data_AF-A0A0Q5CJF8-F1
#
_entry.id   AF-A0A0Q5CJF8-F1
#
_cell.length_a   1.000
_cell.length_b   1.000
_cell.length_c   1.000
_cell.angle_alpha   90.00
_cell.angle_beta   90.00
_cell.angle_gamma   90.00
#
_symmetry.space_group_name_H-M   'P 1'
#
loop_
_entity.id
_entity.type
_entity.pdbx_description
1 polymer ?
#
loop_
_entity_poly.entity_id
_entity_poly.type
_entity_poly.pdbx_seq_one_letter_code
_entity_poly.pdbx_strand_id
1 'polypeptide(L)'
;MLQQPFVDKWGLIGYADFWWPQFGVIGEFDGYVKYSQGNYLKGAAPADAVVAEKRREDRLRALPEVRTVVRWMWSDVTRAERLDGLLAAAGVRKAR
;
A
#
# COMPACT_ATOMS: atom_id res chain seq x y z
N MET A 1 -11.24 -2.96 5.25
CA MET A 1 -11.88 -2.81 3.93
C MET A 1 -10.86 -3.18 2.86
N LEU A 2 -11.30 -3.76 1.75
CA LEU A 2 -10.44 -4.07 0.61
C LEU A 2 -10.71 -3.07 -0.51
N GLN A 3 -9.68 -2.69 -1.26
CA GLN A 3 -9.79 -1.81 -2.43
C GLN A 3 -10.52 -0.49 -2.09
N GLN A 4 -10.18 0.12 -0.96
CA GLN A 4 -10.81 1.39 -0.54
C GLN A 4 -10.27 2.54 -1.40
N PRO A 5 -11.13 3.36 -2.05
CA PRO A 5 -10.69 4.56 -2.76
C PRO A 5 -10.22 5.64 -1.80
N PHE A 6 -9.11 6.29 -2.14
CA PHE A 6 -8.61 7.49 -1.49
C PHE A 6 -8.53 8.64 -2.48
N VAL A 7 -9.00 9.81 -2.06
CA VAL A 7 -9.09 11.03 -2.86
C VAL A 7 -8.50 12.20 -2.08
N ASP A 8 -7.85 13.13 -2.78
CA ASP A 8 -7.49 14.43 -2.23
C ASP A 8 -8.03 15.56 -3.13
N LYS A 9 -7.60 16.80 -2.88
CA LYS A 9 -7.99 17.98 -3.67
C LYS A 9 -7.61 17.91 -5.17
N TRP A 10 -6.66 17.05 -5.54
CA TRP A 10 -6.21 16.80 -6.91
C TRP A 10 -6.92 15.60 -7.55
N GLY A 11 -7.88 14.99 -6.86
CA GLY A 11 -8.68 13.87 -7.34
C GLY A 11 -8.24 12.52 -6.78
N LEU A 12 -8.54 11.45 -7.51
CA LEU A 12 -8.26 10.08 -7.08
C LEU A 12 -6.75 9.85 -6.90
N ILE A 13 -6.36 9.35 -5.73
CA ILE A 13 -4.99 8.91 -5.43
C ILE A 13 -4.84 7.44 -5.87
N GLY A 14 -5.82 6.61 -5.52
CA GLY A 14 -5.85 5.20 -5.88
C GLY A 14 -6.75 4.38 -4.95
N TYR A 15 -6.69 3.07 -5.12
CA TYR A 15 -7.37 2.10 -4.26
C TYR A 15 -6.33 1.38 -3.41
N ALA A 16 -6.49 1.40 -2.10
CA ALA A 16 -5.62 0.66 -1.19
C ALA A 16 -6.01 -0.81 -1.16
N ASP A 17 -5.04 -1.73 -1.19
CA ASP A 17 -5.33 -3.16 -1.09
C ASP A 17 -6.07 -3.49 0.22
N PHE A 18 -5.61 -2.91 1.33
CA PHE A 18 -6.20 -3.05 2.66
C PHE A 18 -6.29 -1.70 3.37
N TRP A 19 -7.42 -1.47 4.05
CA TRP A 19 -7.65 -0.29 4.88
C TRP A 19 -8.23 -0.67 6.24
N TRP A 20 -7.55 -0.25 7.31
CA TRP A 20 -8.01 -0.35 8.68
C TRP A 20 -8.31 1.05 9.25
N PRO A 21 -9.54 1.56 9.09
CA PRO A 21 -9.89 2.95 9.44
C PRO A 21 -9.68 3.27 10.92
N GLN A 22 -9.99 2.32 11.80
CA GLN A 22 -9.84 2.50 13.26
C GLN A 22 -8.39 2.70 13.69
N PHE A 23 -7.42 2.26 12.89
CA PHE A 23 -5.99 2.38 13.18
C PHE A 23 -5.29 3.44 12.32
N GLY A 24 -6.00 4.00 11.33
CA GLY A 24 -5.40 4.87 10.32
C GLY A 24 -4.33 4.17 9.49
N VAL A 25 -4.45 2.85 9.26
CA VAL A 25 -3.40 2.05 8.61
C VAL A 25 -3.86 1.58 7.24
N ILE A 26 -3.08 1.94 6.21
CA ILE A 26 -3.17 1.34 4.87
C ILE A 26 -2.19 0.17 4.80
N GLY A 27 -2.65 -0.95 4.23
CA GLY A 27 -1.80 -2.08 3.87
C GLY A 27 -1.77 -2.25 2.36
N GLU A 28 -0.58 -2.35 1.79
CA GLU A 28 -0.38 -2.58 0.35
C GLU A 28 0.38 -3.87 0.13
N PHE A 29 -0.12 -4.70 -0.79
CA PHE A 29 0.55 -5.94 -1.17
C PHE A 29 1.44 -5.69 -2.39
N ASP A 30 2.75 -5.64 -2.15
CA ASP A 30 3.71 -5.41 -3.21
C ASP A 30 4.09 -6.73 -3.89
N GLY A 31 3.42 -7.02 -5.00
CA GLY A 31 3.85 -8.07 -5.90
C GLY A 31 5.08 -7.62 -6.68
N TYR A 32 6.23 -8.25 -6.41
CA TYR A 32 7.50 -8.15 -7.18
C TYR A 32 7.30 -8.22 -8.73
N VAL A 33 6.15 -8.76 -9.17
CA VAL A 33 5.72 -8.94 -10.55
C VAL A 33 5.37 -7.62 -11.27
N LYS A 34 5.04 -6.53 -10.57
CA LYS A 34 4.63 -5.27 -11.24
C LYS A 34 5.78 -4.56 -11.96
N TYR A 35 7.05 -4.84 -11.63
CA TYR A 35 8.22 -4.16 -12.22
C TYR A 35 9.03 -5.03 -13.20
N SER A 36 8.89 -6.36 -13.13
CA SER A 36 9.71 -7.29 -13.93
C SER A 36 9.10 -7.65 -15.28
N GLN A 37 7.82 -7.35 -15.52
CA GLN A 37 7.15 -7.58 -16.80
C GLN A 37 6.79 -6.25 -17.45
N GLY A 38 7.50 -5.90 -18.53
CA GLY A 38 7.34 -4.66 -19.30
C GLY A 38 5.92 -4.35 -19.79
N ASN A 39 4.98 -5.30 -19.69
CA ASN A 39 3.56 -5.11 -19.99
C ASN A 39 2.84 -4.14 -19.02
N TYR A 40 3.33 -3.97 -17.78
CA TYR A 40 2.71 -3.05 -16.81
C TYR A 40 3.17 -1.60 -16.96
N LEU A 41 4.31 -1.38 -17.64
CA LEU A 41 4.88 -0.04 -17.79
C LEU A 41 4.15 0.79 -18.86
N LYS A 42 3.30 0.19 -19.72
CA LYS A 42 2.62 0.88 -20.83
C LYS A 42 3.57 1.77 -21.66
N GLY A 43 4.84 1.38 -21.79
CA GLY A 43 5.88 2.16 -22.48
C GLY A 43 6.64 3.19 -21.61
N ALA A 44 6.32 3.34 -20.33
CA ALA A 44 7.07 4.17 -19.39
C ALA A 44 8.39 3.52 -18.97
N ALA A 45 9.39 4.34 -18.60
CA ALA A 45 10.61 3.78 -18.02
C ALA A 45 10.29 3.18 -16.63
N PRO A 46 10.94 2.07 -16.22
CA PRO A 46 10.77 1.51 -14.88
C PRO A 46 10.96 2.54 -13.75
N ALA A 47 11.85 3.51 -13.96
CA ALA A 47 12.09 4.61 -13.03
C ALA A 47 10.84 5.51 -12.83
N ASP A 48 10.09 5.78 -13.90
CA ASP A 48 8.89 6.63 -13.83
C ASP A 48 7.78 5.94 -13.02
N ALA A 49 7.65 4.62 -13.15
CA ALA A 49 6.70 3.84 -12.35
C ALA A 49 7.02 3.91 -10.85
N VAL A 50 8.31 3.81 -10.49
CA VAL A 50 8.76 3.96 -9.10
C VAL A 50 8.47 5.37 -8.58
N VAL A 51 8.74 6.41 -9.38
CA VAL A 51 8.47 7.80 -9.00
C VAL A 51 6.96 8.05 -8.83
N ALA A 52 6.14 7.51 -9.74
CA ALA A 52 4.68 7.60 -9.65
C ALA A 52 4.15 6.91 -8.38
N GLU A 53 4.66 5.73 -8.05
CA GLU A 53 4.29 5.00 -6.84
C GLU A 53 4.71 5.74 -5.56
N LYS A 54 5.91 6.36 -5.56
CA LYS A 54 6.35 7.21 -4.45
C LYS A 54 5.42 8.42 -4.25
N ARG A 55 5.10 9.15 -5.32
CA ARG A 55 4.18 10.29 -5.27
C ARG A 55 2.78 9.88 -4.80
N ARG A 56 2.31 8.70 -5.20
CA ARG A 56 1.03 8.14 -4.74
C ARG A 56 1.07 7.90 -3.24
N GLU A 57 2.11 7.27 -2.72
CA GLU A 57 2.26 7.01 -1.29
C GLU A 57 2.38 8.31 -0.48
N ASP A 58 3.11 9.31 -0.98
CA ASP A 58 3.21 10.63 -0.33
C ASP A 58 1.83 11.30 -0.23
N ARG A 59 1.01 11.23 -1.28
CA ARG A 59 -0.37 11.73 -1.25
C ARG A 59 -1.23 10.98 -0.24
N LEU A 60 -1.12 9.65 -0.15
CA LEU A 60 -1.83 8.87 0.87
C LEU A 60 -1.41 9.27 2.29
N ARG A 61 -0.11 9.38 2.55
CA ARG A 61 0.42 9.77 3.87
C ARG A 61 0.07 11.20 4.27
N ALA A 62 -0.24 12.07 3.31
CA ALA A 62 -0.69 13.43 3.57
C ALA A 62 -2.16 13.54 3.99
N LEU A 63 -2.95 12.46 3.87
CA LEU A 63 -4.34 12.45 4.31
C LEU A 63 -4.44 12.41 5.84
N PRO A 64 -5.28 13.26 6.47
CA PRO A 64 -5.39 13.31 7.93
C PRO A 64 -5.79 11.99 8.59
N GLU A 65 -6.60 11.19 7.91
CA GLU A 65 -7.05 9.88 8.39
C GLU A 65 -5.97 8.79 8.28
N VAL A 66 -4.93 9.01 7.49
CA VAL A 66 -3.85 8.04 7.24
C VAL A 66 -2.69 8.32 8.19
N ARG A 67 -2.47 7.41 9.13
CA ARG A 67 -1.35 7.44 10.05
C ARG A 67 -0.09 6.81 9.45
N THR A 68 -0.23 5.71 8.72
CA THR A 68 0.89 5.04 8.05
C THR A 68 0.45 4.12 6.92
N VAL A 69 1.37 3.85 6.00
CA VAL A 69 1.28 2.83 4.96
C VAL A 69 2.27 1.72 5.30
N VAL A 70 1.78 0.48 5.35
CA VAL A 70 2.56 -0.74 5.57
C VAL A 70 2.57 -1.53 4.28
N ARG A 71 3.74 -2.00 3.86
CA ARG A 71 3.90 -2.80 2.64
C ARG A 71 4.46 -4.17 3.01
N TRP A 72 4.02 -5.19 2.29
CA TRP A 72 4.57 -6.54 2.42
C TRP A 72 4.55 -7.26 1.08
N MET A 73 5.45 -8.23 0.91
CA MET A 73 5.61 -9.02 -0.30
C MET A 73 5.15 -10.47 -0.09
N TRP A 74 5.19 -11.27 -1.15
CA TRP A 74 4.96 -12.72 -1.08
C TRP A 74 5.83 -13.41 -0.01
N SER A 75 7.09 -12.99 0.16
CA SER A 75 8.00 -13.52 1.17
C SER A 75 7.52 -13.27 2.61
N ASP A 76 6.69 -12.26 2.84
CA ASP A 76 6.20 -11.90 4.17
C ASP A 76 4.89 -12.61 4.49
N VAL A 77 4.12 -13.03 3.48
CA VAL A 77 2.89 -13.82 3.68
C VAL A 77 3.13 -15.32 3.72
N THR A 78 4.26 -15.80 3.16
CA THR A 78 4.65 -17.22 3.27
C THR A 78 4.85 -17.68 4.71
N ARG A 79 5.05 -16.74 5.64
CA ARG A 79 5.08 -16.97 7.08
C ARG A 79 4.14 -15.98 7.77
N ALA A 80 2.97 -16.45 8.18
CA ALA A 80 1.92 -15.60 8.76
C ALA A 80 2.43 -14.72 9.92
N GLU A 81 3.38 -15.22 10.72
CA GLU A 81 3.97 -14.46 11.83
C GLU A 81 4.66 -13.16 11.39
N ARG A 82 5.20 -13.10 10.17
CA ARG A 82 5.87 -11.90 9.64
C ARG A 82 4.87 -10.81 9.31
N LEU A 83 3.79 -11.16 8.61
CA LEU A 83 2.70 -10.23 8.33
C LEU A 83 2.08 -9.73 9.64
N ASP A 84 1.84 -10.64 10.59
CA ASP A 84 1.33 -10.29 11.92
C ASP A 84 2.23 -9.29 12.64
N GLY A 85 3.55 -9.52 12.62
CA GLY A 85 4.53 -8.62 13.22
C GLY A 85 4.53 -7.23 12.58
N LEU A 86 4.46 -7.15 11.25
CA LEU A 86 4.39 -5.88 10.51
C LEU A 86 3.13 -5.09 10.85
N LEU A 87 1.97 -5.77 10.85
CA LEU A 87 0.70 -5.15 11.17
C LEU A 87 0.63 -4.73 12.64
N ALA A 88 1.15 -5.55 13.56
CA ALA A 88 1.21 -5.23 14.99
C ALA A 88 2.15 -4.05 15.28
N ALA A 89 3.31 -3.96 14.61
CA ALA A 89 4.21 -2.81 14.71
C ALA A 89 3.53 -1.52 14.19
N ALA A 90 2.64 -1.65 13.21
CA ALA A 90 1.76 -0.59 12.74
C ALA A 90 0.49 -0.43 13.60
N GLY A 91 0.42 -1.01 14.79
CA GLY A 91 -0.68 -0.83 15.74
C GLY A 91 -1.99 -1.51 15.36
N VAL A 92 -2.03 -2.27 14.26
CA VAL A 92 -3.20 -3.08 13.88
C VAL A 92 -3.27 -4.28 14.82
N ARG A 93 -4.39 -4.42 15.53
CA ARG A 93 -4.64 -5.54 16.44
C ARG A 93 -5.62 -6.51 15.80
N LYS A 94 -5.37 -7.82 15.98
CA LYS A 94 -6.35 -8.84 15.61
C LYS A 94 -7.62 -8.66 16.44
N ALA A 95 -8.78 -8.79 15.79
CA ALA A 95 -10.02 -8.98 16.52
C ALA A 95 -9.90 -10.29 17.31
N ARG A 96 -10.26 -10.26 18.60
CA ARG A 96 -10.38 -11.46 19.44
C ARG A 96 -11.60 -12.27 19.03
#